data_AF-K1SB90-F1
#
_entry.id   AF-K1SB90-F1
#
_cell.length_a   1.000
_cell.length_b   1.000
_cell.length_c   1.000
_cell.angle_alpha   90.00
_cell.angle_beta   90.00
_cell.angle_gamma   90.00
#
_symmetry.space_group_name_H-M   'P 1'
#
loop_
_entity.id
_entity.type
_entity.pdbx_description
1 polymer ?
#
loop_
_entity_poly.entity_id
_entity_poly.type
_entity_poly.pdbx_seq_one_letter_code
_entity_poly.pdbx_strand_id
1 'polypeptide(L)'
;MYYERIVLLVGGVETLAYFSIQMGNEWKRMGYKVFYFDLEDEMNSAKKLRRFIKPGETVLVTFNFEGLEKEAGVYREGIGYVWDEYAVSCYNIAVDHPYYYHERLADLPKKYYHISIDRLHEDYFKHFYPEFTHRGFLPLAGSSLEELCKPNSGEEDGKQSVEYPAEANRKTVEKKYNVIMTGNFTPTSFCEPYIHWINDEYAAFYQGIIDDVIAHPHRTVEEVALEHCEREMGENTYKDLRMA
;
A
#
# COMPACT_ATOMS: atom_id res chain seq x y z
N MET A 1 16.70 -8.23 -17.67
CA MET A 1 16.44 -6.78 -17.80
C MET A 1 17.17 -6.11 -16.65
N TYR A 2 18.00 -5.09 -16.91
CA TYR A 2 18.75 -4.41 -15.86
C TYR A 2 18.17 -3.00 -15.73
N TYR A 3 17.49 -2.74 -14.61
CA TYR A 3 16.91 -1.43 -14.34
C TYR A 3 17.95 -0.56 -13.63
N GLU A 4 18.07 0.71 -14.04
CA GLU A 4 19.02 1.67 -13.45
C GLU A 4 18.33 2.91 -12.89
N ARG A 5 17.04 3.09 -13.24
CA ARG A 5 16.24 4.26 -12.89
C ARG A 5 14.95 3.84 -12.20
N ILE A 6 14.65 4.47 -11.08
CA ILE A 6 13.47 4.19 -10.29
C ILE A 6 12.68 5.49 -10.14
N VAL A 7 11.39 5.42 -10.45
CA VAL A 7 10.41 6.46 -10.14
C VAL A 7 9.64 6.03 -8.90
N LEU A 8 9.48 6.97 -7.96
CA LEU A 8 8.72 6.82 -6.72
C LEU A 8 7.69 7.95 -6.63
N LEU A 9 6.64 7.76 -5.83
CA LEU A 9 5.58 8.74 -5.62
C LEU A 9 5.69 9.34 -4.21
N VAL A 10 5.44 10.63 -4.11
CA VAL A 10 5.35 11.40 -2.85
C VAL A 10 4.20 12.41 -2.97
N GLY A 11 3.80 13.03 -1.86
CA GLY A 11 2.74 14.06 -1.87
C GLY A 11 1.30 13.51 -1.92
N GLY A 12 1.14 12.18 -1.90
CA GLY A 12 -0.16 11.52 -1.71
C GLY A 12 -0.41 11.26 -0.21
N VAL A 13 -0.31 10.01 0.21
CA VAL A 13 -0.45 9.62 1.62
C VAL A 13 0.90 9.79 2.35
N GLU A 14 0.90 10.49 3.48
CA GLU A 14 2.13 10.79 4.26
C GLU A 14 2.97 9.53 4.57
N THR A 15 2.32 8.45 5.02
CA THR A 15 3.00 7.19 5.34
C THR A 15 3.62 6.51 4.11
N LEU A 16 2.95 6.59 2.96
CA LEU A 16 3.46 6.00 1.71
C LEU A 16 4.61 6.83 1.15
N ALA A 17 4.52 8.15 1.24
CA ALA A 17 5.62 9.05 0.90
C ALA A 17 6.85 8.77 1.78
N TYR A 18 6.66 8.49 3.08
CA TYR A 18 7.75 8.06 3.95
C TYR A 18 8.41 6.77 3.45
N PHE A 19 7.64 5.74 3.11
CA PHE A 19 8.19 4.49 2.55
C PHE A 19 8.96 4.72 1.25
N SER A 20 8.40 5.51 0.33
CA SER A 20 9.06 5.93 -0.90
C SER A 20 10.40 6.60 -0.61
N ILE A 21 10.46 7.57 0.32
CA ILE A 21 11.69 8.28 0.66
C ILE A 21 12.74 7.33 1.26
N GLN A 22 12.35 6.46 2.19
CA GLN A 22 13.30 5.51 2.80
C GLN A 22 13.89 4.55 1.76
N MET A 23 13.04 3.95 0.92
CA MET A 23 13.52 3.05 -0.14
C MET A 23 14.36 3.79 -1.18
N GLY A 24 13.93 4.99 -1.57
CA GLY A 24 14.66 5.82 -2.54
C GLY A 24 16.03 6.24 -2.04
N ASN A 25 16.19 6.56 -0.76
CA ASN A 25 17.50 6.87 -0.17
C ASN A 25 18.44 5.66 -0.20
N GLU A 26 17.93 4.47 0.13
CA GLU A 26 18.73 3.24 0.05
C GLU A 26 19.10 2.89 -1.39
N TRP A 27 18.19 3.05 -2.35
CA TRP A 27 18.52 2.83 -3.76
C TRP A 27 19.52 3.84 -4.32
N LYS A 28 19.44 5.11 -3.92
CA LYS A 28 20.48 6.11 -4.25
C LYS A 28 21.84 5.66 -3.70
N ARG A 29 21.90 5.17 -2.45
CA ARG A 29 23.13 4.63 -1.83
C ARG A 29 23.68 3.41 -2.58
N MET A 30 22.80 2.58 -3.14
CA MET A 30 23.16 1.44 -3.99
C MET A 30 23.56 1.84 -5.43
N GLY A 31 23.48 3.12 -5.80
CA GLY A 31 23.89 3.64 -7.10
C GLY A 31 22.78 3.76 -8.15
N TYR A 32 21.52 3.54 -7.79
CA TYR A 32 20.39 3.77 -8.69
C TYR A 32 20.09 5.25 -8.83
N LYS A 33 19.58 5.63 -10.01
CA LYS A 33 19.00 6.97 -10.21
C LYS A 33 17.55 6.93 -9.73
N VAL A 34 17.21 7.83 -8.80
CA VAL A 34 15.87 7.90 -8.23
C VAL A 34 15.23 9.24 -8.58
N PHE A 35 13.97 9.20 -9.00
CA PHE A 35 13.13 10.36 -9.24
C PHE A 35 11.86 10.27 -8.40
N TYR A 36 11.58 11.31 -7.63
CA TYR A 36 10.32 11.43 -6.88
C TYR A 36 9.34 12.25 -7.71
N PHE A 37 8.23 11.63 -8.07
CA PHE A 37 7.08 12.31 -8.65
C PHE A 37 6.21 12.85 -7.51
N ASP A 38 6.09 14.16 -7.44
CA ASP A 38 5.28 14.85 -6.43
C ASP A 38 3.84 14.98 -6.93
N LEU A 39 2.92 14.30 -6.22
CA LEU A 39 1.47 14.31 -6.47
C LEU A 39 0.82 15.64 -6.06
N GLU A 40 1.46 16.48 -5.25
CA GLU A 40 0.95 17.84 -4.98
C GLU A 40 1.34 18.83 -6.10
N ASP A 41 2.40 18.54 -6.86
CA ASP A 41 2.89 19.34 -7.99
C ASP A 41 3.00 18.52 -9.29
N GLU A 42 1.92 17.80 -9.61
CA GLU A 42 1.88 16.81 -10.70
C GLU A 42 2.34 17.37 -12.04
N MET A 43 1.95 18.59 -12.38
CA MET A 43 2.21 19.19 -13.69
C MET A 43 3.69 19.51 -13.90
N ASN A 44 4.39 19.95 -12.85
CA ASN A 44 5.83 20.17 -12.94
C ASN A 44 6.59 18.86 -12.84
N SER A 45 6.14 17.93 -11.98
CA SER A 45 6.67 16.57 -11.89
C SER A 45 6.61 15.86 -13.24
N ALA A 46 5.48 15.91 -13.95
CA ALA A 46 5.30 15.30 -15.26
C ALA A 46 6.29 15.81 -16.33
N LYS A 47 6.59 17.11 -16.34
CA LYS A 47 7.58 17.71 -17.26
C LYS A 47 8.99 17.16 -17.01
N LYS A 48 9.36 17.00 -15.74
CA LYS A 48 10.68 16.47 -15.35
C LYS A 48 10.75 14.96 -15.54
N LEU A 49 9.67 14.25 -15.22
CA LEU A 49 9.52 12.80 -15.38
C LEU A 49 9.84 12.35 -16.81
N ARG A 50 9.27 13.02 -17.83
CA ARG A 50 9.52 12.70 -19.24
C ARG A 50 11.00 12.82 -19.64
N ARG A 51 11.79 13.66 -18.97
CA ARG A 51 13.24 13.78 -19.19
C ARG A 51 14.04 12.72 -18.43
N PHE A 52 13.49 12.22 -17.33
CA PHE A 52 14.13 11.21 -16.50
C PHE A 52 13.95 9.80 -17.07
N ILE A 53 12.76 9.49 -17.59
CA ILE A 53 12.42 8.16 -18.11
C ILE A 53 13.36 7.77 -19.26
N LYS A 54 13.91 6.56 -19.16
CA LYS A 54 14.58 5.88 -20.26
C LYS A 54 13.89 4.54 -20.51
N PRO A 55 13.23 4.35 -21.68
CA PRO A 55 12.52 3.11 -21.99
C PRO A 55 13.40 1.88 -21.81
N GLY A 56 12.87 0.87 -21.13
CA GLY A 56 13.58 -0.37 -20.82
C GLY A 56 14.57 -0.32 -19.64
N GLU A 57 14.89 0.87 -19.12
CA GLU A 57 15.80 1.07 -17.97
C GLU A 57 15.10 1.66 -16.74
N THR A 58 13.90 2.23 -16.93
CA THR A 58 13.10 2.84 -15.87
C THR A 58 12.00 1.91 -15.38
N VAL A 59 11.84 1.84 -14.06
CA VAL A 59 10.68 1.25 -13.37
C VAL A 59 9.96 2.29 -12.54
N LEU A 60 8.66 2.09 -12.37
CA LEU A 60 7.88 2.68 -11.30
C LEU A 60 7.83 1.68 -10.14
N VAL A 61 8.18 2.11 -8.95
CA VAL A 61 7.83 1.40 -7.71
C VAL A 61 6.91 2.32 -6.93
N THR A 62 5.74 1.81 -6.57
CA THR A 62 4.68 2.60 -5.94
C THR A 62 3.98 1.81 -4.84
N PHE A 63 3.21 2.52 -4.02
CA PHE A 63 2.39 1.95 -2.96
C PHE A 63 0.92 2.25 -3.20
N ASN A 64 0.04 1.29 -2.88
CA ASN A 64 -1.41 1.47 -2.87
C ASN A 64 -2.01 2.14 -4.13
N PHE A 65 -1.40 1.89 -5.29
CA PHE A 65 -1.78 2.40 -6.59
C PHE A 65 -1.49 3.89 -6.84
N GLU A 66 -0.70 4.57 -5.99
CA GLU A 66 -0.27 5.94 -6.31
C GLU A 66 0.44 6.00 -7.68
N GLY A 67 0.06 6.96 -8.51
CA GLY A 67 0.48 7.07 -9.91
C GLY A 67 -0.18 6.09 -10.87
N LEU A 68 -1.14 5.27 -10.41
CA LEU A 68 -1.92 4.29 -11.17
C LEU A 68 -3.43 4.53 -11.04
N GLU A 69 -3.85 5.68 -10.51
CA GLU A 69 -5.26 6.07 -10.31
C GLU A 69 -5.68 7.22 -11.23
N LYS A 70 -5.07 7.28 -12.42
CA LYS A 70 -5.34 8.29 -13.46
C LYS A 70 -5.03 9.74 -13.04
N GLU A 71 -4.01 9.93 -12.22
CA GLU A 71 -3.56 11.26 -11.79
C GLU A 71 -3.12 12.10 -13.00
N ALA A 72 -3.45 13.39 -12.98
CA ALA A 72 -3.37 14.30 -14.14
C ALA A 72 -1.96 14.41 -14.75
N GLY A 73 -0.92 14.23 -13.96
CA GLY A 73 0.47 14.27 -14.46
C GLY A 73 0.95 12.97 -15.12
N VAL A 74 0.26 11.85 -14.91
CA VAL A 74 0.69 10.52 -15.39
C VAL A 74 -0.33 9.82 -16.30
N TYR A 75 -1.55 10.34 -16.39
CA TYR A 75 -2.61 9.84 -17.26
C TYR A 75 -3.20 10.95 -18.13
N ARG A 76 -3.60 10.60 -19.35
CA ARG A 76 -4.34 11.49 -20.25
C ARG A 76 -5.49 10.75 -20.92
N GLU A 77 -6.69 11.31 -20.79
CA GLU A 77 -7.88 10.73 -21.41
C GLU A 77 -7.72 10.57 -22.92
N GLY A 78 -8.11 9.40 -23.45
CA GLY A 78 -7.93 9.03 -24.85
C GLY A 78 -6.51 8.65 -25.29
N ILE A 79 -5.49 8.84 -24.44
CA ILE A 79 -4.10 8.44 -24.69
C ILE A 79 -3.66 7.30 -23.75
N GLY A 80 -4.06 7.36 -22.48
CA GLY A 80 -3.70 6.40 -21.43
C GLY A 80 -2.54 6.86 -20.54
N TYR A 81 -1.93 5.91 -19.84
CA TYR A 81 -0.83 6.15 -18.91
C TYR A 81 0.49 6.47 -19.63
N VAL A 82 1.24 7.41 -19.06
CA VAL A 82 2.64 7.69 -19.46
C VAL A 82 3.51 6.44 -19.31
N TRP A 83 3.17 5.55 -18.37
CA TRP A 83 3.89 4.30 -18.15
C TRP A 83 3.84 3.38 -19.37
N ASP A 84 2.70 3.31 -20.05
CA ASP A 84 2.56 2.55 -21.28
C ASP A 84 3.27 3.22 -22.47
N GLU A 85 3.21 4.56 -22.55
CA GLU A 85 3.91 5.37 -23.58
C GLU A 85 5.41 5.04 -23.64
N TYR A 86 6.06 4.88 -22.47
CA TYR A 86 7.49 4.59 -22.37
C TYR A 86 7.81 3.13 -22.00
N ALA A 87 6.81 2.25 -22.02
CA ALA A 87 6.92 0.83 -21.66
C ALA A 87 7.57 0.56 -20.28
N VAL A 88 7.32 1.45 -19.32
CA VAL A 88 7.76 1.38 -17.92
C VAL A 88 7.05 0.21 -17.22
N SER A 89 7.80 -0.55 -16.43
CA SER A 89 7.23 -1.59 -15.58
C SER A 89 6.79 -0.99 -14.26
N CYS A 90 5.55 -1.26 -13.84
CA CYS A 90 4.94 -0.69 -12.65
C CYS A 90 4.82 -1.76 -11.57
N TYR A 91 5.65 -1.66 -10.53
CA TYR A 91 5.61 -2.53 -9.35
C TYR A 91 4.82 -1.82 -8.26
N ASN A 92 3.64 -2.33 -7.96
CA ASN A 92 2.77 -1.79 -6.91
C ASN A 92 2.85 -2.67 -5.67
N ILE A 93 3.34 -2.09 -4.58
CA ILE A 93 3.34 -2.71 -3.25
C ILE A 93 2.01 -2.33 -2.59
N ALA A 94 1.08 -3.28 -2.52
CA ALA A 94 -0.19 -3.06 -1.82
C ALA A 94 0.03 -3.24 -0.32
N VAL A 95 -0.09 -2.16 0.43
CA VAL A 95 0.04 -2.10 1.88
C VAL A 95 -1.31 -2.34 2.56
N ASP A 96 -2.40 -1.86 1.98
CA ASP A 96 -3.73 -2.25 2.47
C ASP A 96 -4.19 -3.55 1.81
N HIS A 97 -5.17 -4.19 2.46
CA HIS A 97 -5.73 -5.45 1.99
C HIS A 97 -6.32 -5.30 0.56
N PRO A 98 -6.09 -6.25 -0.38
CA PRO A 98 -6.52 -6.10 -1.78
C PRO A 98 -8.02 -6.00 -1.96
N TYR A 99 -8.78 -6.43 -0.95
CA TYR A 99 -10.22 -6.22 -0.89
C TYR A 99 -10.61 -4.77 -1.18
N TYR A 100 -9.84 -3.79 -0.72
CA TYR A 100 -10.13 -2.36 -0.92
C TYR A 100 -9.84 -1.84 -2.33
N TYR A 101 -9.25 -2.66 -3.21
CA TYR A 101 -8.69 -2.19 -4.48
C TYR A 101 -9.32 -2.85 -5.71
N HIS A 102 -10.51 -3.46 -5.56
CA HIS A 102 -11.18 -4.11 -6.68
C HIS A 102 -11.34 -3.17 -7.89
N GLU A 103 -11.90 -1.98 -7.67
CA GLU A 103 -12.09 -0.98 -8.72
C GLU A 103 -10.75 -0.49 -9.32
N ARG A 104 -9.72 -0.34 -8.48
CA ARG A 104 -8.38 0.12 -8.92
C ARG A 104 -7.68 -0.89 -9.82
N LEU A 105 -8.05 -2.16 -9.75
CA LEU A 105 -7.49 -3.21 -10.60
C LEU A 105 -8.10 -3.21 -12.01
N ALA A 106 -9.21 -2.50 -12.25
CA ALA A 106 -9.94 -2.55 -13.51
C ALA A 106 -9.19 -1.91 -14.70
N ASP A 107 -8.39 -0.86 -14.45
CA ASP A 107 -7.71 -0.10 -15.50
C ASP A 107 -6.28 0.28 -15.09
N LEU A 108 -5.33 -0.59 -15.45
CA LEU A 108 -3.93 -0.51 -15.08
C LEU A 108 -3.00 -0.49 -16.30
N PRO A 109 -1.77 0.04 -16.15
CA PRO A 109 -0.75 -0.07 -17.20
C PRO A 109 -0.48 -1.53 -17.58
N LYS A 110 -0.12 -1.76 -18.85
CA LYS A 110 0.08 -3.10 -19.42
C LYS A 110 1.14 -3.92 -18.70
N LYS A 111 2.14 -3.26 -18.11
CA LYS A 111 3.23 -3.88 -17.36
C LYS A 111 3.06 -3.68 -15.85
N TYR A 112 1.85 -3.92 -15.35
CA TYR A 112 1.55 -3.95 -13.93
C TYR A 112 2.04 -5.23 -13.27
N TYR A 113 2.62 -5.08 -12.08
CA TYR A 113 3.10 -6.16 -11.23
C TYR A 113 2.68 -5.89 -9.78
N HIS A 114 1.99 -6.84 -9.18
CA HIS A 114 1.55 -6.75 -7.79
C HIS A 114 2.58 -7.35 -6.83
N ILE A 115 2.84 -6.66 -5.73
CA ILE A 115 3.65 -7.13 -4.62
C ILE A 115 2.79 -7.02 -3.34
N SER A 116 2.59 -8.14 -2.66
CA SER A 116 1.87 -8.19 -1.39
C SER A 116 2.80 -7.90 -0.21
N ILE A 117 2.26 -7.57 0.97
CA ILE A 117 3.12 -7.31 2.15
C ILE A 117 3.34 -8.53 3.04
N ASP A 118 2.56 -9.59 2.87
CA ASP A 118 2.77 -10.85 3.56
C ASP A 118 2.26 -12.05 2.75
N ARG A 119 2.38 -13.25 3.32
CA ARG A 119 1.99 -14.51 2.68
C ARG A 119 0.48 -14.68 2.54
N LEU A 120 -0.29 -14.26 3.53
CA LEU A 120 -1.76 -14.35 3.51
C LEU A 120 -2.33 -13.37 2.48
N HIS A 121 -1.74 -12.18 2.40
CA HIS A 121 -2.03 -11.19 1.37
C HIS A 121 -1.69 -11.72 -0.04
N GLU A 122 -0.54 -12.37 -0.20
CA GLU A 122 -0.16 -13.05 -1.45
C GLU A 122 -1.16 -14.15 -1.82
N ASP A 123 -1.53 -15.01 -0.87
CA ASP A 123 -2.46 -16.12 -1.09
C ASP A 123 -3.86 -15.61 -1.44
N TYR A 124 -4.35 -14.58 -0.74
CA TYR A 124 -5.59 -13.88 -1.08
C TYR A 124 -5.52 -13.33 -2.50
N PHE A 125 -4.47 -12.59 -2.86
CA PHE A 125 -4.39 -11.98 -4.18
C PHE A 125 -4.30 -13.02 -5.30
N LYS A 126 -3.57 -14.13 -5.10
CA LYS A 126 -3.54 -15.24 -6.07
C LYS A 126 -4.90 -15.91 -6.24
N HIS A 127 -5.62 -16.10 -5.15
CA HIS A 127 -6.92 -16.75 -5.17
C HIS A 127 -7.98 -15.84 -5.81
N PHE A 128 -8.06 -14.59 -5.33
CA PHE A 128 -9.07 -13.63 -5.74
C PHE A 128 -8.68 -12.82 -6.94
N TYR A 129 -7.45 -12.80 -7.46
CA TYR A 129 -7.04 -11.97 -8.60
C TYR A 129 -6.03 -12.70 -9.53
N PRO A 130 -6.30 -13.95 -9.96
CA PRO A 130 -5.34 -14.78 -10.71
C PRO A 130 -4.96 -14.23 -12.09
N GLU A 131 -5.73 -13.31 -12.65
CA GLU A 131 -5.43 -12.68 -13.94
C GLU A 131 -4.27 -11.67 -13.88
N PHE A 132 -3.88 -11.21 -12.68
CA PHE A 132 -2.80 -10.24 -12.51
C PHE A 132 -1.45 -10.92 -12.23
N THR A 133 -0.37 -10.29 -12.69
CA THR A 133 0.98 -10.82 -12.44
C THR A 133 1.45 -10.46 -11.03
N HIS A 134 1.47 -11.46 -10.16
CA HIS A 134 2.01 -11.37 -8.80
C HIS A 134 3.54 -11.59 -8.75
N ARG A 135 4.26 -10.87 -7.88
CA ARG A 135 5.75 -10.87 -7.79
C ARG A 135 6.34 -11.29 -6.44
N GLY A 136 5.56 -11.95 -5.61
CA GLY A 136 5.98 -12.33 -4.26
C GLY A 136 5.42 -11.34 -3.23
N PHE A 137 5.80 -11.56 -1.98
CA PHE A 137 5.56 -10.60 -0.91
C PHE A 137 6.87 -9.92 -0.49
N LEU A 138 6.74 -8.68 -0.03
CA LEU A 138 7.80 -7.90 0.60
C LEU A 138 7.31 -7.50 2.00
N PRO A 139 7.82 -8.13 3.08
CA PRO A 139 7.40 -7.77 4.43
C PRO A 139 7.69 -6.30 4.72
N LEU A 140 6.71 -5.63 5.33
CA LEU A 140 6.91 -4.26 5.79
C LEU A 140 8.06 -4.21 6.80
N ALA A 141 8.97 -3.27 6.59
CA ALA A 141 10.03 -2.98 7.54
C ALA A 141 9.50 -2.06 8.65
N GLY A 142 10.01 -2.24 9.87
CA GLY A 142 9.80 -1.30 10.95
C GLY A 142 10.93 -0.28 11.03
N SER A 143 10.61 0.96 11.39
CA SER A 143 11.62 1.97 11.71
C SER A 143 11.96 1.92 13.19
N SER A 144 13.25 2.05 13.53
CA SER A 144 13.62 2.21 14.93
C SER A 144 13.15 3.58 15.45
N LEU A 145 12.71 3.63 16.71
CA LEU A 145 12.31 4.89 17.32
C LEU A 145 13.50 5.86 17.40
N GLU A 146 14.72 5.35 17.53
CA GLU A 146 15.96 6.12 17.46
C GLU A 146 16.12 6.82 16.12
N GLU A 147 15.88 6.15 14.99
CA GLU A 147 15.95 6.75 13.66
C GLU A 147 14.84 7.77 13.40
N LEU A 148 13.61 7.49 13.84
CA LEU A 148 12.48 8.41 13.71
C LEU A 148 12.66 9.71 14.50
N CYS A 149 13.51 9.71 15.54
CA CYS A 149 13.81 10.91 16.34
C CYS A 149 15.17 11.53 16.02
N LYS A 150 15.80 11.16 14.90
CA LYS A 150 16.97 11.91 14.42
C LYS A 150 16.46 13.19 13.75
N PRO A 151 17.00 14.37 14.09
CA PRO A 151 16.71 15.58 13.35
C PRO A 151 17.02 15.35 11.87
N ASN A 152 16.07 15.68 10.99
CA ASN A 152 16.27 15.71 9.55
C ASN A 152 17.35 16.77 9.24
N SER A 153 18.62 16.35 9.26
CA SER A 153 19.79 17.20 8.95
C SER A 153 20.10 17.23 7.45
N GLY A 154 19.15 16.78 6.61
CA GLY A 154 19.30 16.74 5.17
C GLY A 154 19.25 18.14 4.55
N GLU A 155 20.42 18.69 4.23
CA GLU A 155 20.59 19.76 3.24
C GLU A 155 20.36 19.27 1.79
N GLU A 156 20.01 17.99 1.57
CA GLU A 156 19.84 17.43 0.23
C GLU A 156 18.39 17.51 -0.27
N ASP A 157 18.23 18.28 -1.35
CA ASP A 157 17.07 18.47 -2.22
C ASP A 157 15.78 18.96 -1.54
N GLY A 158 15.60 20.29 -1.62
CA GLY A 158 14.47 21.05 -1.10
C GLY A 158 13.09 20.38 -1.12
N LYS A 159 12.45 20.45 0.06
CA LYS A 159 11.14 19.91 0.51
C LYS A 159 11.21 18.45 0.94
N GLN A 160 10.81 18.02 2.14
CA GLN A 160 9.95 18.59 3.19
C GLN A 160 10.52 18.07 4.52
N SER A 161 10.71 18.91 5.52
CA SER A 161 11.05 18.48 6.87
C SER A 161 9.81 17.80 7.47
N VAL A 162 9.78 16.48 7.52
CA VAL A 162 8.78 15.79 8.36
C VAL A 162 9.22 15.98 9.81
N GLU A 163 8.57 16.87 10.54
CA GLU A 163 8.77 17.01 11.98
C GLU A 163 8.11 15.82 12.68
N TYR A 164 8.91 14.96 13.31
CA TYR A 164 8.38 13.89 14.14
C TYR A 164 8.14 14.42 15.57
N PRO A 165 6.89 14.44 16.08
CA PRO A 165 6.55 15.07 17.36
C PRO A 165 7.17 14.41 18.61
N ALA A 166 7.92 13.33 18.45
CA ALA A 166 8.44 12.52 19.56
C ALA A 166 9.71 13.07 20.24
N GLU A 167 10.33 14.13 19.70
CA GLU A 167 11.60 14.64 20.24
C GLU A 167 11.46 15.34 21.61
N ALA A 168 10.31 15.94 21.92
CA ALA A 168 10.19 16.87 23.04
C ALA A 168 10.23 16.23 24.45
N ASN A 169 10.06 14.91 24.59
CA ASN A 169 9.86 14.27 25.91
C ASN A 169 10.66 12.97 26.14
N ARG A 170 11.69 12.66 25.34
CA ARG A 170 12.40 11.38 25.44
C ARG A 170 13.32 11.35 26.67
N LYS A 171 12.88 10.68 27.74
CA LYS A 171 13.80 10.21 28.80
C LYS A 171 14.47 8.93 28.32
N THR A 172 15.79 8.86 28.42
CA THR A 172 16.53 7.61 28.16
C THR A 172 16.16 6.61 29.25
N VAL A 173 15.32 5.63 28.91
CA VAL A 173 14.96 4.53 29.81
C VAL A 173 15.64 3.27 29.29
N GLU A 174 16.34 2.57 30.18
CA GLU A 174 16.90 1.25 29.88
C GLU A 174 15.75 0.27 29.63
N LYS A 175 15.59 -0.18 28.37
CA LYS A 175 14.49 -1.07 27.99
C LYS A 175 14.88 -2.52 28.32
N LYS A 176 14.10 -3.17 29.18
CA LYS A 176 14.24 -4.61 29.48
C LYS A 176 13.90 -5.51 28.28
N TYR A 177 13.04 -5.03 27.37
CA TYR A 177 12.54 -5.77 26.21
C TYR A 177 12.51 -4.88 24.97
N ASN A 178 12.69 -5.50 23.80
CA ASN A 178 12.36 -4.87 22.52
C ASN A 178 10.83 -4.85 22.37
N VAL A 179 10.27 -3.70 22.03
CA VAL A 179 8.83 -3.51 21.82
C VAL A 179 8.62 -3.14 20.37
N ILE A 180 7.70 -3.84 19.70
CA ILE A 180 7.21 -3.50 18.36
C ILE A 180 5.77 -3.06 18.52
N MET A 181 5.41 -1.92 17.95
CA MET A 181 4.02 -1.46 17.84
C MET A 181 3.56 -1.76 16.42
N THR A 182 2.69 -2.76 16.26
CA THR A 182 2.31 -3.32 14.95
C THR A 182 1.00 -2.76 14.39
N GLY A 183 0.36 -1.79 15.06
CA GLY A 183 -0.89 -1.24 14.56
C GLY A 183 -1.54 -0.22 15.48
N ASN A 184 -2.71 0.24 15.04
CA ASN A 184 -3.57 1.13 15.79
C ASN A 184 -4.53 0.32 16.67
N PHE A 185 -4.93 0.89 17.81
CA PHE A 185 -5.98 0.31 18.65
C PHE A 185 -7.28 1.09 18.43
N THR A 186 -8.32 0.38 18.01
CA THR A 186 -9.68 0.91 17.90
C THR A 186 -10.55 0.18 18.93
N PRO A 187 -11.18 0.90 19.88
CA PRO A 187 -12.08 0.26 20.84
C PRO A 187 -13.30 -0.32 20.13
N THR A 188 -13.78 -1.49 20.58
CA THR A 188 -14.94 -2.18 19.97
C THR A 188 -16.19 -1.30 19.89
N SER A 189 -16.38 -0.40 20.88
CA SER A 189 -17.49 0.57 20.91
C SER A 189 -17.56 1.47 19.68
N PHE A 190 -16.44 1.67 18.97
CA PHE A 190 -16.40 2.41 17.71
C PHE A 190 -17.12 1.66 16.58
N CYS A 191 -17.08 0.33 16.60
CA CYS A 191 -17.65 -0.54 15.56
C CYS A 191 -19.15 -0.79 15.76
N GLU A 192 -19.66 -0.65 17.00
CA GLU A 192 -21.06 -0.93 17.36
C GLU A 192 -22.09 -0.26 16.42
N PRO A 193 -22.01 1.03 16.07
CA PRO A 193 -22.99 1.65 15.19
C PRO A 193 -23.00 1.04 13.78
N TYR A 194 -21.87 0.51 13.31
CA TYR A 194 -21.72 -0.10 11.99
C TYR A 194 -22.25 -1.53 11.98
N ILE A 195 -22.01 -2.29 13.06
CA ILE A 195 -22.56 -3.65 13.25
C ILE A 195 -24.09 -3.60 13.26
N HIS A 196 -24.67 -2.60 13.92
CA HIS A 196 -26.12 -2.42 14.06
C HIS A 196 -26.75 -1.53 12.98
N TRP A 197 -26.01 -1.19 11.91
CA TRP A 197 -26.47 -0.18 10.95
C TRP A 197 -27.71 -0.62 10.14
N ILE A 198 -27.81 -1.91 9.81
CA ILE A 198 -28.88 -2.43 8.96
C ILE A 198 -30.07 -2.88 9.82
N ASN A 199 -29.91 -3.96 10.58
CA ASN A 199 -30.91 -4.49 11.53
C ASN A 199 -30.27 -5.54 12.47
N ASP A 200 -31.06 -6.08 13.40
CA ASP A 200 -30.59 -7.06 14.39
C ASP A 200 -30.13 -8.40 13.79
N GLU A 201 -30.69 -8.82 12.64
CA GLU A 201 -30.29 -10.05 11.95
C GLU A 201 -28.90 -9.91 11.35
N TYR A 202 -28.63 -8.79 10.67
CA TYR A 202 -27.29 -8.46 10.15
C TYR A 202 -26.29 -8.25 11.29
N ALA A 203 -26.70 -7.61 12.38
CA ALA A 203 -25.85 -7.44 13.55
C ALA A 203 -25.45 -8.81 14.15
N ALA A 204 -26.40 -9.75 14.26
CA ALA A 204 -26.11 -11.10 14.71
C ALA A 204 -25.16 -11.85 13.77
N PHE A 205 -25.29 -11.66 12.45
CA PHE A 205 -24.36 -12.19 11.46
C PHE A 205 -22.93 -11.66 11.66
N TYR A 206 -22.75 -10.34 11.75
CA TYR A 206 -21.43 -9.74 11.99
C TYR A 206 -20.84 -10.14 13.35
N GLN A 207 -21.68 -10.19 14.39
CA GLN A 207 -21.23 -10.64 15.72
C GLN A 207 -20.79 -12.10 15.69
N GLY A 208 -21.47 -12.97 14.93
CA GLY A 208 -21.07 -14.34 14.73
C GLY A 208 -19.67 -14.48 14.12
N ILE A 209 -19.33 -13.64 13.14
CA ILE A 209 -17.98 -13.59 12.54
C ILE A 209 -16.96 -13.14 13.60
N ILE A 210 -17.26 -12.07 14.35
CA ILE A 210 -16.37 -11.53 15.39
C ILE A 210 -16.08 -12.58 16.47
N ASP A 211 -17.12 -13.24 16.97
CA ASP A 211 -17.02 -14.27 18.01
C ASP A 211 -16.17 -15.46 17.53
N ASP A 212 -16.31 -15.85 16.26
CA ASP A 212 -15.56 -16.95 15.65
C ASP A 212 -14.07 -16.59 15.46
N VAL A 213 -13.76 -15.37 15.00
CA VAL A 213 -12.37 -14.87 14.93
C VAL A 213 -11.73 -14.81 16.32
N ILE A 214 -12.48 -14.38 17.35
CA ILE A 214 -11.99 -14.36 18.75
C ILE A 214 -11.73 -15.78 19.26
N ALA A 215 -12.62 -16.73 18.96
CA ALA A 215 -12.46 -18.12 19.36
C ALA A 215 -11.32 -18.84 18.61
N HIS A 216 -11.03 -18.41 17.37
CA HIS A 216 -10.06 -19.03 16.48
C HIS A 216 -9.05 -18.02 15.90
N PRO A 217 -8.21 -17.37 16.73
CA PRO A 217 -7.35 -16.25 16.33
C PRO A 217 -6.19 -16.63 15.37
N HIS A 218 -6.09 -17.90 15.00
CA HIS A 218 -5.13 -18.40 14.00
C HIS A 218 -5.70 -18.36 12.58
N ARG A 219 -7.01 -18.18 12.44
CA ARG A 219 -7.73 -18.07 11.17
C ARG A 219 -7.75 -16.62 10.71
N THR A 220 -7.82 -16.40 9.40
CA THR A 220 -7.96 -15.04 8.88
C THR A 220 -9.41 -14.56 8.94
N VAL A 221 -9.60 -13.23 8.91
CA VAL A 221 -10.94 -12.64 8.89
C VAL A 221 -11.69 -13.07 7.62
N GLU A 222 -10.97 -13.20 6.50
CA GLU A 222 -11.51 -13.62 5.21
C GLU A 222 -12.00 -15.07 5.27
N GLU A 223 -11.20 -16.00 5.81
CA GLU A 223 -11.61 -17.40 5.95
C GLU A 223 -12.91 -17.55 6.74
N VAL A 224 -13.00 -16.86 7.88
CA VAL A 224 -14.19 -16.91 8.74
C VAL A 224 -15.37 -16.23 8.06
N ALA A 225 -15.18 -15.03 7.50
CA ALA A 225 -16.26 -14.31 6.82
C ALA A 225 -16.83 -15.11 5.63
N LEU A 226 -15.98 -15.78 4.86
CA LEU A 226 -16.39 -16.62 3.74
C LEU A 226 -17.24 -17.81 4.19
N GLU A 227 -16.83 -18.54 5.23
CA GLU A 227 -17.62 -19.66 5.75
C GLU A 227 -18.99 -19.23 6.28
N HIS A 228 -19.06 -18.06 6.94
CA HIS A 228 -20.34 -17.51 7.39
C HIS A 228 -21.21 -17.12 6.18
N CYS A 229 -20.64 -16.46 5.16
CA CYS A 229 -21.34 -16.16 3.91
C CYS A 229 -21.86 -17.43 3.21
N GLU A 230 -21.04 -18.47 3.11
CA GLU A 230 -21.42 -19.74 2.46
C GLU A 230 -22.51 -20.49 3.22
N ARG A 231 -22.49 -20.43 4.55
CA ARG A 231 -23.52 -21.04 5.39
C ARG A 231 -24.89 -20.39 5.21
N GLU A 232 -24.94 -19.06 5.09
CA GLU A 232 -26.20 -18.32 4.99
C GLU A 232 -26.70 -18.20 3.53
N MET A 233 -25.80 -18.05 2.56
CA MET A 233 -26.14 -17.74 1.16
C MET A 233 -25.90 -18.90 0.18
N GLY A 234 -25.23 -19.97 0.61
CA GLY A 234 -24.78 -21.06 -0.26
C GLY A 234 -23.39 -20.79 -0.87
N GLU A 235 -22.95 -21.72 -1.72
CA GLU A 235 -21.61 -21.69 -2.33
C GLU A 235 -21.39 -20.40 -3.14
N ASN A 236 -20.35 -19.64 -2.81
CA ASN A 236 -20.02 -18.37 -3.48
C ASN A 236 -18.78 -18.56 -4.37
N THR A 237 -18.79 -17.96 -5.56
CA THR A 237 -17.55 -17.86 -6.35
C THR A 237 -16.76 -16.64 -5.93
N TYR A 238 -15.44 -16.65 -6.15
CA TYR A 238 -14.59 -15.49 -5.91
C TYR A 238 -15.07 -14.23 -6.67
N LYS A 239 -15.80 -14.39 -7.79
CA LYS A 239 -16.39 -13.27 -8.53
C LYS A 239 -17.56 -12.64 -7.80
N ASP A 240 -18.32 -13.42 -7.05
CA ASP A 240 -19.45 -12.94 -6.24
C ASP A 240 -18.94 -12.14 -5.03
N LEU A 241 -17.74 -12.47 -4.55
CA LEU A 241 -17.11 -11.89 -3.37
C LEU A 241 -16.19 -10.69 -3.68
N ARG A 242 -15.81 -10.51 -4.94
CA ARG A 242 -15.01 -9.38 -5.45
C ARG A 242 -15.77 -8.03 -5.44
N MET A 243 -16.84 -7.88 -4.65
CA MET A 243 -17.89 -6.87 -4.85
C MET A 243 -17.43 -5.52 -5.44
N ALA A 244 -18.18 -5.13 -6.48
CA ALA A 244 -18.11 -3.87 -7.22
C ALA A 244 -18.27 -2.64 -6.32
#